data_AF-A0AAN4YUK8-F1
#
_entry.id   AF-A0AAN4YUK8-F1
#
_cell.length_a   1.000
_cell.length_b   1.000
_cell.length_c   1.000
_cell.angle_alpha   90.00
_cell.angle_beta   90.00
_cell.angle_gamma   90.00
#
_symmetry.space_group_name_H-M   'P 1'
#
loop_
_entity.id
_entity.type
_entity.pdbx_description
1 polymer ?
#
loop_
_entity_poly.entity_id
_entity_poly.type
_entity_poly.pdbx_seq_one_letter_code
_entity_poly.pdbx_strand_id
1 'polypeptide(L)'
;MSSPSPINLSRGWPASDLFPTQILQNAAVSVLSNPIITEQGLGYGPDEGHFELRKNIADWLSRNYSLSRALSAERICISGGASQNLACVLQVFADPMHTRYVWMVEPIYHLVFGIFEDAGFYNRLRAVPEDECGIDVVFLEKALKKSAIDHQPV
;
A
#
# COMPACT_ATOMS: atom_id res chain seq x y z
N MET A 1 -27.64 -9.23 -36.57
CA MET A 1 -27.26 -7.99 -35.86
C MET A 1 -26.66 -8.40 -34.53
N SER A 2 -25.41 -8.05 -34.23
CA SER A 2 -24.80 -8.39 -32.94
C SER A 2 -25.42 -7.55 -31.83
N SER A 3 -25.77 -8.19 -30.71
CA SER A 3 -26.20 -7.48 -29.50
C SER A 3 -25.10 -6.53 -29.02
N PRO A 4 -25.44 -5.31 -28.55
CA PRO A 4 -24.47 -4.39 -28.00
C PRO A 4 -23.74 -5.02 -26.81
N SER A 5 -22.43 -4.82 -26.72
CA SER A 5 -21.64 -5.29 -25.59
C SER A 5 -22.09 -4.60 -24.30
N PRO A 6 -22.20 -5.32 -23.18
CA PRO A 6 -22.60 -4.73 -21.90
C PRO A 6 -21.55 -3.73 -21.39
N ILE A 7 -22.01 -2.68 -20.71
CA ILE A 7 -21.13 -1.73 -20.00
C ILE A 7 -20.60 -2.41 -18.74
N ASN A 8 -19.28 -2.53 -18.63
CA ASN A 8 -18.62 -3.13 -17.48
C ASN A 8 -18.16 -2.04 -16.49
N LEU A 9 -18.82 -1.99 -15.32
CA LEU A 9 -18.50 -1.07 -14.23
C LEU A 9 -17.73 -1.74 -13.07
N SER A 10 -17.28 -2.99 -13.22
CA SER A 10 -16.59 -3.74 -12.15
C SER A 10 -15.05 -3.64 -12.19
N ARG A 11 -14.48 -2.93 -13.17
CA ARG A 11 -13.02 -2.78 -13.30
C ARG A 11 -12.51 -1.66 -12.37
N GLY A 12 -11.58 -2.02 -11.49
CA GLY A 12 -10.93 -1.09 -10.53
C GLY A 12 -9.53 -0.63 -10.92
N TRP A 13 -9.15 -0.68 -12.20
CA TRP A 13 -7.83 -0.22 -12.68
C TRP A 13 -7.95 1.05 -13.54
N PRO A 14 -6.87 1.82 -13.75
CA PRO A 14 -6.91 3.05 -14.52
C PRO A 14 -7.27 2.82 -15.99
N ALA A 15 -7.86 3.83 -16.64
CA ALA A 15 -8.14 3.81 -18.06
C ALA A 15 -6.84 3.78 -18.89
N SER A 16 -6.83 3.03 -20.00
CA SER A 16 -5.66 2.89 -20.87
C SER A 16 -5.14 4.20 -21.43
N ASP A 17 -6.04 5.16 -21.66
CA ASP A 17 -5.71 6.44 -22.27
C ASP A 17 -4.95 7.37 -21.29
N LEU A 18 -4.92 7.01 -20.00
CA LEU A 18 -4.10 7.67 -18.98
C LEU A 18 -2.70 7.07 -18.85
N PHE A 19 -2.40 5.98 -19.58
CA PHE A 19 -1.10 5.34 -19.48
C PHE A 19 -0.03 6.23 -20.14
N PRO A 20 1.06 6.59 -19.42
CA PRO A 20 2.09 7.50 -19.94
C PRO A 20 3.08 6.76 -20.86
N THR A 21 2.58 6.03 -21.86
CA THR A 21 3.35 5.09 -22.69
C THR A 21 4.57 5.74 -23.33
N GLN A 22 4.43 6.92 -23.94
CA GLN A 22 5.55 7.59 -24.60
C GLN A 22 6.64 8.02 -23.60
N ILE A 23 6.24 8.47 -22.40
CA ILE A 23 7.17 8.90 -21.35
C ILE A 23 7.95 7.68 -20.84
N LEU A 24 7.26 6.56 -20.61
CA LEU A 24 7.90 5.31 -20.18
C LEU A 24 8.88 4.77 -21.23
N GLN A 25 8.50 4.80 -22.52
CA GLN A 25 9.39 4.41 -23.61
C GLN A 25 10.65 5.27 -23.66
N ASN A 26 10.50 6.59 -23.61
CA ASN A 26 11.64 7.51 -23.65
C ASN A 26 12.56 7.31 -22.43
N ALA A 27 11.99 7.10 -21.24
CA ALA A 27 12.76 6.82 -20.03
C ALA A 27 13.53 5.50 -20.13
N ALA A 28 12.89 4.44 -20.64
CA ALA A 28 13.55 3.15 -20.86
C ALA A 28 14.71 3.26 -21.85
N VAL A 29 14.52 3.94 -23.00
CA VAL A 29 15.60 4.20 -23.97
C VAL A 29 16.73 5.01 -23.35
N SER A 30 16.42 6.06 -22.59
CA SER A 30 17.42 6.91 -21.92
C SER A 30 18.26 6.13 -20.90
N VAL A 31 17.64 5.24 -20.13
CA VAL A 31 18.34 4.40 -19.14
C VAL A 31 19.19 3.37 -19.86
N LEU A 32 18.58 2.60 -20.77
CA LEU A 32 19.23 1.44 -21.41
C LEU A 32 20.35 1.83 -22.39
N SER A 33 20.31 3.06 -22.94
CA SER A 33 21.36 3.57 -23.83
C SER A 33 22.56 4.16 -23.08
N ASN A 34 22.50 4.29 -21.76
CA ASN A 34 23.60 4.80 -20.94
C ASN A 34 24.27 3.63 -20.20
N PRO A 35 25.49 3.19 -20.60
CA PRO A 35 26.14 2.02 -20.01
C PRO A 35 26.32 2.09 -18.49
N ILE A 36 26.58 3.28 -17.94
CA ILE A 36 26.79 3.49 -16.50
C ILE A 36 25.49 3.22 -15.73
N ILE A 37 24.37 3.73 -16.24
CA ILE A 37 23.05 3.54 -15.61
C ILE A 37 22.58 2.10 -15.82
N THR A 38 22.77 1.54 -17.02
CA THR A 38 22.39 0.16 -17.35
C THR A 38 23.11 -0.86 -16.49
N GLU A 39 24.44 -0.72 -16.31
CA GLU A 39 25.22 -1.64 -15.49
C GLU A 39 24.70 -1.71 -14.05
N GLN A 40 24.44 -0.55 -13.44
CA GLN A 40 23.88 -0.48 -12.08
C GLN A 40 22.43 -0.95 -12.03
N GLY A 41 21.61 -0.57 -13.01
CA GLY A 41 20.17 -0.86 -13.05
C GLY A 41 19.83 -2.32 -13.33
N LEU A 42 20.73 -3.07 -13.98
CA LEU A 42 20.57 -4.52 -14.22
C LEU A 42 21.25 -5.40 -13.16
N GLY A 43 22.00 -4.78 -12.23
CA GLY A 43 22.59 -5.47 -11.08
C GLY A 43 21.65 -5.57 -9.88
N TYR A 44 22.14 -6.14 -8.79
CA TYR A 44 21.46 -6.10 -7.50
C TYR A 44 21.45 -4.66 -6.95
N GLY A 45 20.29 -4.21 -6.47
CA GLY A 45 20.11 -2.91 -5.85
C GLY A 45 20.16 -2.97 -4.31
N PRO A 46 20.17 -1.80 -3.64
CA PRO A 46 20.01 -1.71 -2.19
C PRO A 46 18.65 -2.21 -1.72
N ASP A 47 18.58 -2.72 -0.49
CA ASP A 47 17.34 -3.26 0.11
C ASP A 47 16.22 -2.22 0.19
N GLU A 48 16.53 -0.96 0.46
CA GLU A 48 15.54 0.12 0.51
C GLU A 48 15.08 0.57 -0.90
N GLY A 49 15.79 0.14 -1.94
CA GLY A 49 15.59 0.53 -3.32
C GLY A 49 16.45 1.71 -3.77
N HIS A 50 16.40 1.97 -5.08
CA HIS A 50 17.22 2.97 -5.77
C HIS A 50 17.11 4.37 -5.13
N PHE A 51 18.25 4.92 -4.69
CA PHE A 51 18.29 6.15 -3.90
C PHE A 51 17.68 7.36 -4.61
N GLU A 52 18.02 7.61 -5.87
CA GLU A 52 17.47 8.77 -6.61
C GLU A 52 15.96 8.64 -6.84
N LEU A 53 15.42 7.42 -6.95
CA LEU A 53 13.97 7.22 -7.00
C LEU A 53 13.33 7.64 -5.67
N ARG A 54 13.87 7.17 -4.55
CA ARG A 54 13.37 7.51 -3.21
C ARG A 54 13.44 9.00 -2.93
N LYS A 55 14.55 9.66 -3.27
CA LYS A 55 14.72 11.12 -3.17
C LYS A 55 13.66 11.86 -3.99
N ASN A 56 13.47 11.49 -5.25
CA ASN A 56 12.45 12.11 -6.11
C ASN A 56 11.03 11.95 -5.55
N ILE A 57 10.70 10.78 -4.97
CA ILE A 57 9.42 10.56 -4.30
C ILE A 57 9.31 11.46 -3.06
N ALA A 58 10.35 11.57 -2.22
CA ALA A 58 10.36 12.44 -1.05
C ALA A 58 10.12 13.91 -1.42
N ASP A 59 10.80 14.40 -2.46
CA ASP A 59 10.65 15.76 -2.98
C ASP A 59 9.25 15.99 -3.57
N TRP A 60 8.70 15.00 -4.28
CA TRP A 60 7.34 15.07 -4.80
C TRP A 60 6.31 15.12 -3.68
N LEU A 61 6.40 14.22 -2.69
CA LEU A 61 5.48 14.19 -1.55
C LEU A 61 5.52 15.49 -0.74
N SER A 62 6.73 16.00 -0.46
CA SER A 62 6.92 17.25 0.29
C SER A 62 6.25 18.44 -0.40
N ARG A 63 6.39 18.53 -1.74
CA ARG A 63 5.78 19.61 -2.53
C ARG A 63 4.26 19.48 -2.65
N ASN A 64 3.74 18.27 -2.87
CA ASN A 64 2.31 18.08 -3.17
C ASN A 64 1.42 18.02 -1.93
N TYR A 65 1.94 17.56 -0.79
CA TYR A 65 1.16 17.43 0.46
C TYR A 65 1.44 18.54 1.48
N SER A 66 2.22 19.57 1.10
CA SER A 66 2.54 20.73 1.97
C SER A 66 2.99 20.31 3.38
N LEU A 67 3.89 19.34 3.44
CA LEU A 67 4.33 18.76 4.71
C LEU A 67 5.12 19.80 5.53
N SER A 68 4.91 19.80 6.85
CA SER A 68 5.59 20.73 7.77
C SER A 68 7.12 20.55 7.82
N ARG A 69 7.63 19.39 7.37
CA ARG A 69 9.05 19.10 7.22
C ARG A 69 9.28 18.39 5.89
N ALA A 70 10.37 18.75 5.21
CA ALA A 70 10.84 18.03 4.04
C ALA A 70 11.07 16.54 4.39
N LEU A 71 10.49 15.65 3.59
CA LEU A 71 10.76 14.22 3.70
C LEU A 71 12.16 13.93 3.16
N SER A 72 12.81 12.95 3.79
CA SER A 72 14.13 12.48 3.38
C SER A 72 14.03 11.09 2.78
N ALA A 73 14.96 10.72 1.92
CA ALA A 73 14.97 9.42 1.24
C ALA A 73 15.09 8.23 2.23
N GLU A 74 15.63 8.46 3.42
CA GLU A 74 15.74 7.48 4.52
C GLU A 74 14.37 7.12 5.14
N ARG A 75 13.31 7.86 4.79
CA ARG A 75 11.92 7.58 5.22
C ARG A 75 11.12 6.83 4.17
N ILE A 76 11.73 6.44 3.05
CA ILE A 76 11.07 5.78 1.93
C ILE A 76 11.78 4.47 1.65
N CYS A 77 10.99 3.40 1.43
CA CYS A 77 11.46 2.11 0.95
C CYS A 77 10.62 1.72 -0.27
N ILE A 78 11.25 1.17 -1.29
CA ILE A 78 10.58 0.68 -2.50
C ILE A 78 10.14 -0.78 -2.25
N SER A 79 8.86 -1.05 -2.49
CA SER A 79 8.28 -2.39 -2.42
C SER A 79 7.73 -2.79 -3.80
N GLY A 80 7.47 -4.07 -3.98
CA GLY A 80 6.74 -4.66 -5.12
C GLY A 80 5.23 -4.33 -5.11
N GLY A 81 4.89 -3.10 -4.77
CA GLY A 81 3.52 -2.59 -4.67
C GLY A 81 2.94 -2.58 -3.25
N ALA A 82 1.80 -1.92 -3.11
CA ALA A 82 1.14 -1.74 -1.81
C ALA A 82 0.80 -3.07 -1.11
N SER A 83 0.46 -4.12 -1.87
CA SER A 83 0.18 -5.45 -1.34
C SER A 83 1.39 -6.08 -0.66
N GLN A 84 2.58 -6.04 -1.30
CA GLN A 84 3.79 -6.55 -0.66
C GLN A 84 4.15 -5.71 0.57
N ASN A 85 3.99 -4.39 0.49
CA ASN A 85 4.28 -3.51 1.62
C ASN A 85 3.41 -3.83 2.85
N LEU A 86 2.11 -4.12 2.64
CA LEU A 86 1.23 -4.54 3.74
C LEU A 86 1.72 -5.83 4.39
N ALA A 87 2.16 -6.81 3.59
CA ALA A 87 2.76 -8.04 4.11
C ALA A 87 4.03 -7.76 4.94
N CYS A 88 4.91 -6.86 4.46
CA CYS A 88 6.10 -6.44 5.20
C CYS A 88 5.74 -5.77 6.54
N VAL A 89 4.73 -4.90 6.57
CA VAL A 89 4.25 -4.26 7.80
C VAL A 89 3.80 -5.30 8.82
N LEU A 90 3.04 -6.31 8.38
CA LEU A 90 2.58 -7.38 9.26
C LEU A 90 3.74 -8.22 9.81
N GLN A 91 4.73 -8.55 8.98
CA GLN A 91 5.90 -9.32 9.42
C GLN A 91 6.75 -8.59 10.47
N VAL A 92 6.77 -7.25 10.45
CA VAL A 92 7.58 -6.46 11.38
C VAL A 92 6.81 -6.10 12.64
N PHE A 93 5.52 -5.77 12.53
CA PHE A 93 4.75 -5.14 13.61
C PHE A 93 3.63 -6.00 14.18
N ALA A 94 3.44 -7.21 13.67
CA ALA A 94 2.41 -8.11 14.16
C ALA A 94 3.00 -9.49 14.43
N ASP A 95 2.49 -10.12 15.49
CA ASP A 95 2.77 -11.52 15.79
C ASP A 95 1.43 -12.21 16.03
N PRO A 96 1.04 -13.23 15.26
CA PRO A 96 -0.22 -13.93 15.50
C PRO A 96 -0.32 -14.53 16.92
N MET A 97 0.78 -14.78 17.63
CA MET A 97 0.74 -15.21 19.03
C MET A 97 0.39 -14.09 20.01
N HIS A 98 0.63 -12.82 19.65
CA HIS A 98 0.41 -11.67 20.54
C HIS A 98 -0.68 -10.70 20.04
N THR A 99 -0.70 -10.38 18.76
CA THR A 99 -1.61 -9.41 18.12
C THR A 99 -3.02 -9.98 18.02
N ARG A 100 -3.90 -9.64 18.96
CA ARG A 100 -5.24 -10.25 19.10
C ARG A 100 -6.15 -10.05 17.89
N TYR A 101 -6.28 -8.81 17.43
CA TYR A 101 -7.21 -8.43 16.36
C TYR A 101 -6.55 -7.44 15.40
N VAL A 102 -6.98 -7.51 14.14
CA VAL A 102 -6.70 -6.48 13.13
C VAL A 102 -8.01 -5.75 12.86
N TRP A 103 -8.05 -4.46 13.19
CA TRP A 103 -9.20 -3.60 12.96
C TRP A 103 -9.10 -2.96 11.58
N MET A 104 -10.20 -3.00 10.83
CA MET A 104 -10.27 -2.55 9.46
C MET A 104 -11.59 -1.83 9.24
N VAL A 105 -11.59 -0.84 8.35
CA VAL A 105 -12.82 -0.19 7.93
C VAL A 105 -13.75 -1.17 7.16
N GLU A 106 -15.05 -0.94 7.17
CA GLU A 106 -16.04 -1.66 6.36
C GLU A 106 -16.93 -0.65 5.63
N PRO A 107 -16.95 -0.67 4.27
CA PRO A 107 -16.24 -1.58 3.36
C PRO A 107 -14.72 -1.34 3.26
N ILE A 108 -13.97 -2.35 2.81
CA ILE A 108 -12.50 -2.26 2.59
C ILE A 108 -12.08 -2.84 1.23
N TYR A 109 -10.89 -2.46 0.77
CA TYR A 109 -10.21 -3.06 -0.37
C TYR A 109 -10.00 -4.58 -0.18
N HIS A 110 -10.89 -5.38 -0.76
CA HIS A 110 -10.99 -6.82 -0.51
C HIS A 110 -9.71 -7.64 -0.79
N LEU A 111 -8.79 -7.16 -1.64
CA LEU A 111 -7.55 -7.90 -1.93
C LEU A 111 -6.58 -7.95 -0.73
N VAL A 112 -6.85 -7.21 0.36
CA VAL A 112 -6.07 -7.31 1.60
C VAL A 112 -6.37 -8.59 2.39
N PHE A 113 -7.52 -9.24 2.20
CA PHE A 113 -7.93 -10.35 3.05
C PHE A 113 -6.94 -11.53 3.01
N GLY A 114 -6.49 -11.92 1.81
CA GLY A 114 -5.47 -12.96 1.67
C GLY A 114 -4.17 -12.62 2.39
N ILE A 115 -3.75 -11.35 2.40
CA ILE A 115 -2.52 -10.91 3.06
C ILE A 115 -2.61 -11.07 4.59
N PHE A 116 -3.75 -10.74 5.18
CA PHE A 116 -3.95 -10.94 6.63
C PHE A 116 -4.12 -12.41 7.00
N GLU A 117 -4.79 -13.19 6.15
CA GLU A 117 -4.96 -14.62 6.32
C GLU A 117 -3.62 -15.36 6.31
N ASP A 118 -2.76 -15.06 5.32
CA ASP A 118 -1.40 -15.60 5.22
C ASP A 118 -0.52 -15.21 6.42
N ALA A 119 -0.77 -14.05 7.03
CA ALA A 119 -0.12 -13.61 8.26
C ALA A 119 -0.67 -14.24 9.56
N GLY A 120 -1.63 -15.18 9.45
CA GLY A 120 -2.18 -15.91 10.61
C GLY A 120 -3.33 -15.20 11.33
N PHE A 121 -3.97 -14.22 10.70
CA PHE A 121 -5.09 -13.46 11.29
C PHE A 121 -6.48 -13.95 10.86
N TYR A 122 -6.59 -15.21 10.42
CA TYR A 122 -7.88 -15.88 10.20
C TYR A 122 -8.82 -15.67 11.40
N ASN A 123 -10.08 -15.30 11.13
CA ASN A 123 -11.12 -15.01 12.13
C ASN A 123 -10.81 -13.88 13.15
N ARG A 124 -9.71 -13.15 12.98
CA ARG A 124 -9.24 -12.09 13.89
C ARG A 124 -9.39 -10.69 13.29
N LEU A 125 -9.93 -10.62 12.09
CA LEU A 125 -10.35 -9.41 11.41
C LEU A 125 -11.58 -8.83 12.12
N ARG A 126 -11.58 -7.53 12.37
CA ARG A 126 -12.69 -6.80 12.99
C ARG A 126 -13.04 -5.59 12.15
N ALA A 127 -14.33 -5.46 11.86
CA ALA A 127 -14.86 -4.35 11.09
C ALA A 127 -15.11 -3.12 11.98
N VAL A 128 -14.82 -1.95 11.42
CA VAL A 128 -15.16 -0.63 11.92
C VAL A 128 -16.01 0.03 10.84
N PRO A 129 -17.24 0.48 11.14
CA PRO A 129 -18.06 1.16 10.14
C PRO A 129 -17.36 2.43 9.63
N GLU A 130 -17.63 2.82 8.39
CA GLU A 130 -17.41 4.18 7.91
C GLU A 130 -18.73 4.90 7.61
N ASP A 131 -18.65 6.23 7.64
CA ASP A 131 -19.68 7.13 7.15
C ASP A 131 -19.11 8.07 6.07
N GLU A 132 -19.87 9.09 5.67
CA GLU A 132 -19.45 10.07 4.66
C GLU A 132 -18.18 10.86 5.06
N CYS A 133 -17.81 10.85 6.35
CA CYS A 133 -16.62 11.48 6.90
C CYS A 133 -15.47 10.48 7.17
N GLY A 134 -15.63 9.20 6.80
CA GLY A 134 -14.63 8.15 6.95
C GLY A 134 -14.89 7.25 8.16
N ILE A 135 -13.81 6.71 8.74
CA ILE A 135 -13.89 5.68 9.79
C ILE A 135 -14.58 6.19 11.08
N ASP A 136 -15.51 5.41 11.64
CA ASP A 136 -16.14 5.70 12.93
C ASP A 136 -15.16 5.41 14.09
N VAL A 137 -14.40 6.44 14.47
CA VAL A 137 -13.42 6.38 15.56
C VAL A 137 -14.07 6.17 16.94
N VAL A 138 -15.33 6.60 17.13
CA VAL A 138 -16.06 6.43 18.40
C VAL A 138 -16.49 4.99 18.58
N PHE A 139 -16.96 4.34 17.51
CA PHE A 139 -17.19 2.91 17.50
C PHE A 139 -15.91 2.15 17.78
N LEU A 140 -14.81 2.48 17.08
CA LEU A 140 -13.52 1.82 17.26
C LEU A 140 -13.04 1.92 18.71
N GLU A 141 -13.12 3.09 19.34
CA GLU A 141 -12.73 3.27 20.75
C GLU A 141 -13.52 2.35 21.69
N LYS A 142 -14.85 2.30 21.54
CA LYS A 142 -15.72 1.44 22.36
C LYS A 142 -15.39 -0.03 22.14
N ALA A 143 -15.15 -0.42 20.89
CA ALA A 143 -14.84 -1.80 20.52
C ALA A 143 -13.47 -2.24 21.07
N LEU A 144 -12.46 -1.37 21.03
CA LEU A 144 -11.15 -1.59 21.65
C LEU A 144 -11.27 -1.76 23.17
N LYS A 145 -11.99 -0.87 23.87
CA LYS A 145 -12.22 -0.97 25.33
C LYS A 145 -12.89 -2.28 25.70
N LYS A 146 -13.93 -2.68 24.97
CA LYS A 146 -14.62 -3.95 25.19
C LYS A 146 -13.66 -5.15 25.01
N SER A 147 -12.88 -5.15 23.94
CA SER A 147 -11.92 -6.22 23.65
C SER A 147 -10.83 -6.38 24.72
N ALA A 148 -10.47 -5.29 25.40
CA ALA A 148 -9.52 -5.30 26.51
C ALA A 148 -10.12 -5.88 27.80
N ILE A 149 -11.42 -5.67 28.05
CA ILE A 149 -12.13 -6.18 29.23
C ILE A 149 -12.37 -7.69 29.11
N ASP A 150 -12.80 -8.16 27.93
CA ASP A 150 -13.15 -9.55 27.69
C ASP A 150 -11.95 -10.52 27.85
N HIS A 151 -10.71 -9.99 27.85
CA HIS A 151 -9.48 -10.76 27.93
C HIS A 151 -8.42 -10.00 28.75
N GLN A 152 -8.37 -10.24 30.07
CA GLN A 152 -7.34 -9.67 30.94
C GLN A 152 -5.92 -10.00 30.40
N PRO A 153 -4.96 -9.07 30.52
CA PRO A 153 -3.57 -9.38 30.19
C PRO A 153 -3.08 -10.52 31.10
N VAL A 154 -2.41 -11.50 30.50
CA VAL A 154 -1.65 -12.54 31.22
C VAL A 154 -0.45 -11.89 31.89
#